data_AF-A0A914UWK4-F1
#
_entry.id   AF-A0A914UWK4-F1
#
_cell.length_a   1.000
_cell.length_b   1.000
_cell.length_c   1.000
_cell.angle_alpha   90.00
_cell.angle_beta   90.00
_cell.angle_gamma   90.00
#
_symmetry.space_group_name_H-M   'P 1'
#
loop_
_entity.id
_entity.type
_entity.pdbx_description
1 polymer ?
#
loop_
_entity_poly.entity_id
_entity_poly.type
_entity_poly.pdbx_seq_one_letter_code
_entity_poly.pdbx_strand_id
1 'polypeptide(L)'
;MSGPTRRLIGQTRARIEEYLENLEELLPSTNPELTREENMIALDNTKMTLRHNAQKLKEAVETLHRLNKEWGEIMERLSGEKLEEEEKEYNKWTTGDKSFLDTMKEAKETIIVLESRVNEAEILQGHLLNPMPLRVKMQPLVTEQGFTQSGSASKWANLPKLELPTYDGDPLKWAGFWDTFEATVHTQEISPVQKLNYLMRKLTGEAFEALDGITKSNDNYEIAVEILKERFGQVEQIRQALYAQLNDIPKATEKTEDVRRTLAGMDRVTRQLKAMGENLNQESLITQLMEKMPDDVVLEVGKSKPRKAPWQMDRLRAALEDI
;
A
#
# COMPACT_ATOMS: atom_id res chain seq x y z
N MET A 1 -23.55 -26.15 -9.66
CA MET A 1 -24.86 -25.94 -9.00
C MET A 1 -25.09 -24.48 -8.57
N SER A 2 -24.06 -23.63 -8.64
CA SER A 2 -24.08 -22.19 -8.36
C SER A 2 -24.73 -21.31 -9.44
N GLY A 3 -25.35 -21.87 -10.49
CA GLY A 3 -25.79 -21.12 -11.68
C GLY A 3 -26.63 -19.87 -11.38
N PRO A 4 -27.62 -19.92 -10.47
CA PRO A 4 -28.36 -18.74 -10.03
C PRO A 4 -27.48 -17.68 -9.35
N THR A 5 -26.62 -18.10 -8.41
CA THR A 5 -25.68 -17.22 -7.69
C THR A 5 -24.72 -16.53 -8.65
N ARG A 6 -24.15 -17.27 -9.61
CA ARG A 6 -23.27 -16.73 -10.67
C ARG A 6 -23.95 -15.66 -11.50
N ARG A 7 -25.18 -15.92 -11.94
CA ARG A 7 -25.95 -14.96 -12.72
C ARG A 7 -26.20 -13.67 -11.95
N LEU A 8 -26.56 -13.77 -10.68
CA LEU A 8 -26.77 -12.60 -9.82
C LEU A 8 -25.48 -11.82 -9.59
N ILE A 9 -24.35 -12.51 -9.38
CA ILE A 9 -23.02 -11.88 -9.27
C ILE A 9 -22.72 -11.07 -10.53
N GLY A 10 -22.93 -11.62 -11.71
CA GLY A 10 -22.73 -10.90 -12.98
C GLY A 10 -23.63 -9.67 -13.11
N GLN A 11 -24.90 -9.77 -12.72
CA GLN A 11 -25.84 -8.65 -12.76
C GLN A 11 -25.46 -7.55 -11.77
N THR A 12 -25.12 -7.91 -10.53
CA THR A 12 -24.71 -6.98 -9.49
C THR A 12 -23.39 -6.30 -9.85
N ARG A 13 -22.43 -7.06 -10.40
CA ARG A 13 -21.17 -6.50 -10.91
C ARG A 13 -21.41 -5.46 -12.00
N ALA A 14 -22.21 -5.79 -13.03
CA ALA A 14 -22.51 -4.86 -14.13
C ALA A 14 -23.20 -3.58 -13.62
N ARG A 15 -24.07 -3.70 -12.61
CA ARG A 15 -24.72 -2.57 -11.95
C ARG A 15 -23.72 -1.67 -11.20
N ILE A 16 -22.69 -2.25 -10.58
CA ILE A 16 -21.61 -1.48 -9.94
C ILE A 16 -20.79 -0.76 -11.02
N GLU A 17 -20.42 -1.44 -12.10
CA GLU A 17 -19.69 -0.82 -13.22
C GLU A 17 -20.47 0.37 -13.80
N GLU A 18 -21.78 0.21 -14.01
CA GLU A 18 -22.67 1.31 -14.44
C GLU A 18 -22.69 2.47 -13.44
N TYR A 19 -22.70 2.18 -12.13
CA TYR A 19 -22.65 3.24 -11.12
C TYR A 19 -21.34 4.00 -11.14
N LEU A 20 -20.22 3.29 -11.24
CA LEU A 20 -18.89 3.89 -11.30
C LEU A 20 -18.70 4.75 -12.56
N GLU A 21 -19.16 4.28 -13.72
CA GLU A 21 -19.08 5.04 -14.98
C GLU A 21 -19.94 6.30 -14.99
N ASN A 22 -21.05 6.32 -14.24
CA ASN A 22 -22.00 7.44 -14.18
C ASN A 22 -21.79 8.37 -12.97
N LEU A 23 -20.67 8.27 -12.25
CA LEU A 23 -20.37 9.20 -11.17
C LEU A 23 -20.06 10.59 -11.72
N GLU A 24 -20.93 11.56 -11.41
CA GLU A 24 -20.60 12.97 -11.59
C GLU A 24 -19.41 13.34 -10.68
N GLU A 25 -18.38 13.98 -11.26
CA GLU A 25 -17.24 14.52 -10.53
C GLU A 25 -17.67 15.76 -9.74
N LEU A 26 -18.34 15.54 -8.62
CA LEU A 26 -18.83 16.59 -7.74
C LEU A 26 -17.79 16.95 -6.68
N LEU A 27 -17.18 18.12 -6.84
CA LEU A 27 -16.26 18.70 -5.86
C LEU A 27 -16.99 19.75 -5.00
N PRO A 28 -17.10 19.54 -3.68
CA PRO A 28 -17.68 20.54 -2.78
C PRO A 28 -16.90 21.85 -2.86
N SER A 29 -17.60 22.96 -3.10
CA SER A 29 -17.00 24.28 -3.17
C SER A 29 -18.03 25.37 -2.84
N THR A 30 -17.53 26.53 -2.46
CA THR A 30 -18.34 27.74 -2.24
C THR A 30 -18.04 28.76 -3.34
N ASN A 31 -19.06 29.42 -3.86
CA ASN A 31 -18.92 30.49 -4.84
C ASN A 31 -19.02 31.87 -4.13
N PRO A 32 -17.98 32.73 -4.23
CA PRO A 32 -18.01 34.07 -3.63
C PRO A 32 -19.06 35.01 -4.25
N GLU A 33 -19.57 34.71 -5.44
CA GLU A 33 -20.64 35.47 -6.10
C GLU A 33 -22.05 35.12 -5.59
N LEU A 34 -22.18 33.99 -4.88
CA LEU A 34 -23.45 33.53 -4.33
C LEU A 34 -23.64 34.02 -2.89
N THR A 35 -24.89 34.22 -2.50
CA THR A 35 -25.24 34.47 -1.09
C THR A 35 -24.89 33.26 -0.22
N ARG A 36 -24.83 33.49 1.09
CA ARG A 36 -24.62 32.40 2.07
C ARG A 36 -25.68 31.30 1.96
N GLU A 37 -26.93 31.68 1.74
CA GLU A 37 -28.05 30.74 1.62
C GLU A 37 -27.96 29.93 0.32
N GLU A 38 -27.64 30.57 -0.80
CA GLU A 38 -27.42 29.88 -2.08
C GLU A 38 -26.24 28.91 -2.03
N ASN A 39 -25.13 29.30 -1.37
CA ASN A 39 -24.00 28.40 -1.13
C ASN A 39 -24.38 27.22 -0.23
N MET A 40 -25.23 27.44 0.79
CA MET A 40 -25.72 26.37 1.67
C MET A 40 -26.56 25.36 0.89
N ILE A 41 -27.49 25.83 0.06
CA ILE A 41 -28.34 25.01 -0.81
C ILE A 41 -27.49 24.22 -1.82
N ALA A 42 -26.49 24.86 -2.44
CA ALA A 42 -25.59 24.19 -3.39
C ALA A 42 -24.79 23.05 -2.71
N LEU A 43 -24.26 23.29 -1.51
CA LEU A 43 -23.55 22.29 -0.71
C LEU A 43 -24.48 21.17 -0.24
N ASP A 44 -25.72 21.48 0.15
CA ASP A 44 -26.72 20.45 0.53
C ASP A 44 -27.09 19.56 -0.65
N ASN A 45 -27.35 20.13 -1.83
CA ASN A 45 -27.61 19.37 -3.05
C ASN A 45 -26.43 18.47 -3.41
N THR A 46 -25.20 19.00 -3.32
CA THR A 46 -23.96 18.24 -3.56
C THR A 46 -23.85 17.06 -2.61
N LYS A 47 -24.04 17.27 -1.30
CA LYS A 47 -24.04 16.20 -0.30
C LYS A 47 -25.11 15.14 -0.55
N MET A 48 -26.33 15.56 -0.91
CA MET A 48 -27.42 14.62 -1.20
C MET A 48 -27.04 13.69 -2.35
N THR A 49 -26.51 14.23 -3.44
CA THR A 49 -26.06 13.42 -4.59
C THR A 49 -24.91 12.49 -4.22
N LEU A 50 -23.89 12.99 -3.50
CA LEU A 50 -22.75 12.18 -3.05
C LEU A 50 -23.19 11.03 -2.14
N ARG A 51 -24.05 11.30 -1.14
CA ARG A 51 -24.60 10.27 -0.23
C ARG A 51 -25.43 9.24 -0.98
N HIS A 52 -26.25 9.69 -1.94
CA HIS A 52 -27.06 8.79 -2.76
C HIS A 52 -26.20 7.84 -3.61
N ASN A 53 -25.14 8.36 -4.22
CA ASN A 53 -24.20 7.56 -5.00
C ASN A 53 -23.43 6.57 -4.11
N ALA A 54 -22.96 7.01 -2.94
CA ALA A 54 -22.32 6.13 -1.96
C ALA A 54 -23.26 5.01 -1.50
N GLN A 55 -24.52 5.33 -1.21
CA GLN A 55 -25.52 4.36 -0.77
C GLN A 55 -25.81 3.31 -1.84
N LYS A 56 -25.99 3.73 -3.10
CA LYS A 56 -26.18 2.81 -4.23
C LYS A 56 -25.03 1.82 -4.39
N LEU A 57 -23.79 2.31 -4.32
CA LEU A 57 -22.60 1.47 -4.40
C LEU A 57 -22.54 0.52 -3.19
N LYS A 58 -22.83 1.02 -1.98
CA LYS A 58 -22.82 0.24 -0.75
C LYS A 58 -23.80 -0.94 -0.81
N GLU A 59 -25.04 -0.71 -1.21
CA GLU A 59 -26.05 -1.77 -1.35
C GLU A 59 -25.64 -2.83 -2.38
N ALA A 60 -25.04 -2.41 -3.49
CA ALA A 60 -24.57 -3.32 -4.53
C ALA A 60 -23.36 -4.14 -4.06
N VAL A 61 -22.42 -3.52 -3.34
CA VAL A 61 -21.27 -4.20 -2.71
C VAL A 61 -21.73 -5.21 -1.67
N GLU A 62 -22.66 -4.84 -0.78
CA GLU A 62 -23.24 -5.75 0.21
C GLU A 62 -23.92 -6.96 -0.44
N THR A 63 -24.66 -6.72 -1.52
CA THR A 63 -25.28 -7.79 -2.32
C THR A 63 -24.23 -8.71 -2.92
N LEU A 64 -23.18 -8.16 -3.52
CA LEU A 64 -22.11 -8.92 -4.17
C LEU A 64 -21.31 -9.74 -3.14
N HIS A 65 -21.04 -9.17 -1.97
CA HIS A 65 -20.39 -9.85 -0.86
C HIS A 65 -21.24 -11.01 -0.35
N ARG A 66 -22.55 -10.82 -0.15
CA ARG A 66 -23.49 -11.89 0.24
C ARG A 66 -23.49 -13.03 -0.77
N LEU A 67 -23.58 -12.73 -2.07
CA LEU A 67 -23.58 -13.74 -3.12
C LEU A 67 -22.24 -14.49 -3.21
N ASN A 68 -21.13 -13.80 -2.99
CA ASN A 68 -19.81 -14.42 -2.92
C ASN A 68 -19.72 -15.42 -1.75
N LYS A 69 -20.26 -15.03 -0.58
CA LYS A 69 -20.35 -15.92 0.58
C LYS A 69 -21.22 -17.14 0.29
N GLU A 70 -22.39 -16.95 -0.31
CA GLU A 70 -23.28 -18.06 -0.71
C GLU A 70 -22.61 -19.03 -1.68
N TRP A 71 -21.81 -18.53 -2.63
CA TRP A 71 -21.05 -19.41 -3.52
C TRP A 71 -19.97 -20.19 -2.77
N GLY A 72 -19.30 -19.55 -1.81
CA GLY A 72 -18.39 -20.22 -0.86
C GLY A 72 -19.06 -21.40 -0.14
N GLU A 73 -20.23 -21.16 0.46
CA GLU A 73 -21.00 -22.19 1.16
C GLU A 73 -21.47 -23.33 0.24
N ILE A 74 -21.75 -23.04 -1.04
CA ILE A 74 -22.04 -24.09 -2.04
C ILE A 74 -20.80 -24.94 -2.27
N MET A 75 -19.62 -24.35 -2.43
CA MET A 75 -18.38 -25.08 -2.66
C MET A 75 -18.01 -25.97 -1.46
N GLU A 76 -18.21 -25.50 -0.24
CA GLU A 76 -17.96 -26.29 0.99
C GLU A 76 -18.81 -27.58 1.07
N ARG A 77 -19.96 -27.63 0.39
CA ARG A 77 -20.86 -28.81 0.36
C ARG A 77 -20.52 -29.77 -0.78
N LEU A 78 -19.59 -29.43 -1.66
CA LEU A 78 -19.17 -30.25 -2.80
C LEU A 78 -17.93 -31.09 -2.46
N SER A 79 -17.73 -32.17 -3.20
CA SER A 79 -16.52 -33.00 -3.13
C SER A 79 -16.23 -33.66 -4.47
N GLY A 80 -14.96 -34.06 -4.65
CA GLY A 80 -14.48 -34.72 -5.87
C GLY A 80 -14.60 -33.84 -7.12
N GLU A 81 -14.92 -34.45 -8.26
CA GLU A 81 -14.98 -33.80 -9.57
C GLU A 81 -15.90 -32.57 -9.60
N LYS A 82 -17.02 -32.61 -8.87
CA LYS A 82 -17.96 -31.48 -8.80
C LYS A 82 -17.38 -30.26 -8.09
N LEU A 83 -16.51 -30.45 -7.10
CA LEU A 83 -15.83 -29.36 -6.42
C LEU A 83 -14.79 -28.73 -7.36
N GLU A 84 -13.97 -29.56 -8.03
CA GLU A 84 -12.95 -29.07 -8.97
C GLU A 84 -13.56 -28.27 -10.14
N GLU A 85 -14.70 -28.71 -10.66
CA GLU A 85 -15.44 -27.98 -11.69
C GLU A 85 -15.94 -26.62 -11.18
N GLU A 86 -16.50 -26.59 -9.97
CA GLU A 86 -17.05 -25.37 -9.37
C GLU A 86 -15.93 -24.39 -8.97
N GLU A 87 -14.78 -24.87 -8.49
CA GLU A 87 -13.58 -24.07 -8.23
C GLU A 87 -12.99 -23.46 -9.51
N LYS A 88 -12.95 -24.23 -10.61
CA LYS A 88 -12.54 -23.70 -11.92
C LYS A 88 -13.46 -22.57 -12.36
N GLU A 89 -14.77 -22.72 -12.17
CA GLU A 89 -15.73 -21.65 -12.46
C GLU A 89 -15.54 -20.45 -11.54
N TYR A 90 -15.41 -20.65 -10.23
CA TYR A 90 -15.16 -19.56 -9.28
C TYR A 90 -13.89 -18.77 -9.63
N ASN A 91 -12.82 -19.46 -10.01
CA ASN A 91 -11.58 -18.83 -10.46
C ASN A 91 -11.78 -17.95 -11.70
N LYS A 92 -12.57 -18.35 -12.69
CA LYS A 92 -12.85 -17.51 -13.87
C LYS A 92 -13.51 -16.18 -13.52
N TRP A 93 -14.26 -16.13 -12.43
CA TRP A 93 -15.00 -14.94 -12.01
C TRP A 93 -14.22 -14.07 -11.02
N THR A 94 -13.19 -14.63 -10.36
CA THR A 94 -12.35 -13.98 -9.35
C THR A 94 -10.93 -13.69 -9.80
N THR A 95 -10.51 -14.22 -10.95
CA THR A 95 -9.19 -13.98 -11.54
C THR A 95 -9.32 -13.25 -12.87
N GLY A 96 -8.34 -12.41 -13.19
CA GLY A 96 -8.34 -11.56 -14.38
C GLY A 96 -8.77 -10.11 -14.11
N ASP A 97 -8.60 -9.26 -15.12
CA ASP A 97 -8.96 -7.85 -15.02
C ASP A 97 -10.47 -7.64 -14.98
N LYS A 98 -10.90 -6.72 -14.11
CA LYS A 98 -12.31 -6.49 -13.79
C LYS A 98 -12.99 -7.76 -13.29
N SER A 99 -12.34 -8.55 -12.43
CA SER A 99 -13.07 -9.62 -11.72
C SER A 99 -14.17 -9.00 -10.84
N PHE A 100 -15.19 -9.75 -10.44
CA PHE A 100 -16.21 -9.14 -9.55
C PHE A 100 -15.62 -8.72 -8.20
N LEU A 101 -14.51 -9.35 -7.76
CA LEU A 101 -13.78 -8.94 -6.56
C LEU A 101 -13.07 -7.60 -6.77
N ASP A 102 -12.47 -7.38 -7.94
CA ASP A 102 -11.86 -6.09 -8.30
C ASP A 102 -12.93 -5.00 -8.36
N THR A 103 -14.06 -5.26 -9.04
CA THR A 103 -15.19 -4.32 -9.12
C THR A 103 -15.73 -3.98 -7.73
N MET A 104 -15.81 -4.97 -6.84
CA MET A 104 -16.23 -4.77 -5.45
C MET A 104 -15.23 -3.90 -4.68
N LYS A 105 -13.93 -4.11 -4.88
CA LYS A 105 -12.88 -3.30 -4.26
C LYS A 105 -12.93 -1.85 -4.75
N GLU A 106 -12.99 -1.65 -6.06
CA GLU A 106 -13.09 -0.32 -6.69
C GLU A 106 -14.28 0.45 -6.12
N ALA A 107 -15.45 -0.19 -6.04
CA ALA A 107 -16.63 0.42 -5.43
C ALA A 107 -16.45 0.82 -3.96
N LYS A 108 -15.75 0.00 -3.15
CA LYS A 108 -15.45 0.36 -1.75
C LYS A 108 -14.53 1.56 -1.65
N GLU A 109 -13.49 1.62 -2.47
CA GLU A 109 -12.58 2.78 -2.53
C GLU A 109 -13.34 4.05 -2.94
N THR A 110 -14.24 3.94 -3.93
CA THR A 110 -15.09 5.05 -4.35
C THR A 110 -16.06 5.50 -3.25
N ILE A 111 -16.67 4.59 -2.50
CA ILE A 111 -17.53 4.94 -1.35
C ILE A 111 -16.77 5.80 -0.35
N ILE A 112 -15.54 5.43 0.00
CA ILE A 112 -14.69 6.21 0.93
C ILE A 112 -14.45 7.63 0.39
N VAL A 113 -14.16 7.76 -0.91
CA VAL A 113 -13.97 9.07 -1.55
C VAL A 113 -15.25 9.91 -1.46
N LEU A 114 -16.41 9.34 -1.80
CA LEU A 114 -17.69 10.04 -1.75
C LEU A 114 -18.02 10.49 -0.32
N GLU A 115 -17.80 9.64 0.68
CA GLU A 115 -17.98 9.99 2.10
C GLU A 115 -17.02 11.10 2.56
N SER A 116 -15.76 11.07 2.11
CA SER A 116 -14.81 12.16 2.35
C SER A 116 -15.29 13.49 1.77
N ARG A 117 -15.85 13.48 0.55
CA ARG A 117 -16.42 14.69 -0.07
C ARG A 117 -17.65 15.20 0.67
N VAL A 118 -18.47 14.31 1.21
CA VAL A 118 -19.58 14.71 2.09
C VAL A 118 -19.05 15.46 3.32
N ASN A 119 -18.00 14.93 3.97
CA ASN A 119 -17.36 15.60 5.10
C ASN A 119 -16.75 16.96 4.72
N GLU A 120 -16.11 17.08 3.55
CA GLU A 120 -15.58 18.36 3.05
C GLU A 120 -16.71 19.40 2.88
N ALA A 121 -17.85 18.99 2.31
CA ALA A 121 -19.01 19.86 2.18
C ALA A 121 -19.56 20.30 3.54
N GLU A 122 -19.60 19.41 4.54
CA GLU A 122 -20.01 19.75 5.92
C GLU A 122 -19.06 20.75 6.57
N ILE A 123 -17.74 20.62 6.35
CA ILE A 123 -16.74 21.59 6.82
C ILE A 123 -16.97 22.96 6.18
N LEU A 124 -17.20 23.02 4.86
CA LEU A 124 -17.49 24.27 4.16
C LEU A 124 -18.77 24.94 4.70
N GLN A 125 -19.82 24.17 4.97
CA GLN A 125 -21.01 24.69 5.63
C GLN A 125 -20.72 25.22 7.03
N GLY A 126 -19.90 24.51 7.81
CA GLY A 126 -19.43 24.97 9.12
C GLY A 126 -18.74 26.33 9.06
N HIS A 127 -17.86 26.53 8.08
CA HIS A 127 -17.19 27.82 7.85
C HIS A 127 -18.15 28.94 7.43
N LEU A 128 -19.17 28.64 6.63
CA LEU A 128 -20.22 29.60 6.27
C LEU A 128 -21.08 30.00 7.47
N LEU A 129 -21.25 29.11 8.46
CA LEU A 129 -22.03 29.38 9.65
C LEU A 129 -21.23 30.14 10.72
N ASN A 130 -19.94 29.80 10.87
CA ASN A 130 -19.01 30.38 11.84
C ASN A 130 -17.70 30.79 11.14
N PRO A 131 -17.64 31.98 10.53
CA PRO A 131 -16.39 32.49 9.98
C PRO A 131 -15.44 32.80 11.15
N MET A 132 -14.53 31.88 11.47
CA MET A 132 -13.43 32.20 12.37
C MET A 132 -12.64 33.39 11.80
N PRO A 133 -12.17 34.35 12.63
CA PRO A 133 -11.28 35.39 12.15
C PRO A 133 -9.93 34.76 11.78
N LEU A 134 -9.70 34.54 10.49
CA LEU A 134 -8.41 34.19 9.91
C LEU A 134 -7.40 35.30 10.23
N ARG A 135 -6.57 35.12 11.26
CA ARG A 135 -5.32 35.89 11.41
C ARG A 135 -4.15 35.04 10.91
N VAL A 136 -4.13 34.80 9.60
CA VAL A 136 -2.89 34.44 8.90
C VAL A 136 -2.56 35.63 8.01
N LYS A 137 -1.55 36.40 8.39
CA LYS A 137 -0.91 37.35 7.47
C LYS A 137 -0.16 36.53 6.43
N MET A 138 -0.81 36.13 5.34
CA MET A 138 -0.10 35.75 4.13
C MET A 138 0.27 37.04 3.38
N GLN A 139 1.56 37.32 3.30
CA GLN A 139 2.09 38.29 2.35
C GLN A 139 1.98 37.69 0.94
N PRO A 140 1.58 38.46 -0.08
CA PRO A 140 1.49 37.95 -1.44
C PRO A 140 2.87 37.93 -2.10
N LEU A 141 3.27 36.74 -2.55
CA LEU A 141 4.26 36.47 -3.61
C LEU A 141 3.52 35.41 -4.45
N VAL A 142 3.21 35.53 -5.74
CA VAL A 142 3.84 36.22 -6.85
C VAL A 142 2.78 36.36 -7.96
N THR A 143 3.03 37.31 -8.85
CA THR A 143 2.41 37.68 -10.12
C THR A 143 1.85 36.52 -10.97
N GLU A 144 0.59 36.66 -11.41
CA GLU A 144 0.00 35.93 -12.54
C GLU A 144 0.72 36.29 -13.84
N GLN A 145 1.20 35.29 -14.59
CA GLN A 145 1.11 35.28 -16.06
C GLN A 145 0.94 33.84 -16.59
N GLY A 146 -0.29 33.56 -17.03
CA GLY A 146 -0.67 32.73 -18.18
C GLY A 146 -0.07 31.33 -18.37
N PHE A 147 -0.90 30.30 -18.15
CA PHE A 147 -1.00 29.18 -19.09
C PHE A 147 -2.46 28.75 -19.24
N THR A 148 -2.86 28.65 -20.51
CA THR A 148 -4.16 28.23 -21.03
C THR A 148 -4.47 26.76 -20.75
N GLN A 149 -5.76 26.45 -20.74
CA GLN A 149 -6.40 25.13 -20.70
C GLN A 149 -5.55 23.96 -21.23
N SER A 150 -5.45 22.92 -20.41
CA SER A 150 -5.45 21.54 -20.88
C SER A 150 -6.12 20.67 -19.82
N GLY A 151 -7.05 19.81 -20.26
CA GLY A 151 -7.84 18.94 -19.39
C GLY A 151 -6.94 18.08 -18.51
N SER A 152 -7.03 18.29 -17.20
CA SER A 152 -6.47 17.37 -16.23
C SER A 152 -7.48 16.25 -16.05
N ALA A 153 -7.35 15.20 -16.85
CA ALA A 153 -7.85 13.89 -16.48
C ALA A 153 -7.48 13.62 -15.00
N SER A 154 -8.48 13.20 -14.22
CA SER A 154 -8.32 12.83 -12.82
C SER A 154 -7.06 11.98 -12.64
N LYS A 155 -6.06 12.47 -11.88
CA LYS A 155 -4.75 11.83 -11.67
C LYS A 155 -4.82 10.52 -10.86
N TRP A 156 -5.99 9.91 -10.75
CA TRP A 156 -6.22 8.60 -10.16
C TRP A 156 -6.68 7.53 -11.16
N ALA A 157 -6.99 7.91 -12.41
CA ALA A 157 -7.30 6.94 -13.44
C ALA A 157 -6.00 6.26 -13.91
N ASN A 158 -5.83 4.99 -13.52
CA ASN A 158 -4.71 4.07 -13.82
C ASN A 158 -3.44 4.24 -12.98
N LEU A 159 -3.55 4.06 -11.66
CA LEU A 159 -2.43 3.42 -10.95
C LEU A 159 -2.35 1.96 -11.43
N PRO A 160 -1.20 1.48 -11.94
CA PRO A 160 -1.04 0.06 -12.24
C PRO A 160 -1.33 -0.72 -10.96
N LYS A 161 -2.12 -1.80 -11.10
CA LYS A 161 -2.45 -2.70 -9.97
C LYS A 161 -1.15 -3.08 -9.25
N LEU A 162 -1.14 -2.95 -7.91
CA LEU A 162 -0.06 -3.52 -7.12
C LEU A 162 -0.08 -5.03 -7.33
N GLU A 163 0.86 -5.53 -8.14
CA GLU A 163 1.09 -6.95 -8.26
C GLU A 163 1.63 -7.45 -6.94
N LEU A 164 0.90 -8.37 -6.30
CA LEU A 164 1.37 -9.02 -5.09
C LEU A 164 2.62 -9.85 -5.43
N PRO A 165 3.82 -9.48 -4.92
CA PRO A 165 5.05 -10.22 -5.21
C PRO A 165 4.99 -11.63 -4.63
N THR A 166 5.77 -12.55 -5.20
CA THR A 166 6.01 -13.86 -4.60
C THR A 166 7.03 -13.75 -3.48
N TYR A 167 6.88 -14.57 -2.45
CA TYR A 167 7.77 -14.63 -1.30
C TYR A 167 8.39 -16.02 -1.17
N ASP A 168 9.70 -16.07 -1.03
CA ASP A 168 10.51 -17.30 -1.00
C ASP A 168 11.00 -17.69 0.41
N GLY A 169 10.80 -16.81 1.39
CA GLY A 169 11.34 -16.96 2.76
C GLY A 169 12.50 -16.04 3.07
N ASP A 170 12.96 -15.20 2.12
CA ASP A 170 14.04 -14.24 2.38
C ASP A 170 13.62 -13.20 3.44
N PRO A 171 14.27 -13.16 4.62
CA PRO A 171 13.93 -12.20 5.67
C PRO A 171 14.02 -10.73 5.21
N LEU A 172 14.92 -10.42 4.28
CA LEU A 172 15.11 -9.05 3.77
C LEU A 172 13.95 -8.58 2.88
N LYS A 173 13.20 -9.52 2.29
CA LYS A 173 12.02 -9.22 1.47
C LYS A 173 10.72 -9.26 2.26
N TRP A 174 10.74 -9.78 3.49
CA TRP A 174 9.54 -9.99 4.32
C TRP A 174 8.70 -8.72 4.46
N ALA A 175 9.30 -7.61 4.87
CA ALA A 175 8.57 -6.36 5.11
C ALA A 175 7.82 -5.87 3.86
N GLY A 176 8.51 -5.82 2.71
CA GLY A 176 7.89 -5.40 1.45
C GLY A 176 6.79 -6.35 0.97
N PHE A 177 6.98 -7.66 1.17
CA PHE A 177 5.95 -8.65 0.87
C PHE A 177 4.73 -8.48 1.78
N TRP A 178 4.92 -8.42 3.10
CA TRP A 178 3.83 -8.34 4.07
C TRP A 178 3.04 -7.04 3.90
N ASP A 179 3.70 -5.89 3.78
CA ASP A 179 3.03 -4.61 3.57
C ASP A 179 2.15 -4.63 2.31
N THR A 180 2.66 -5.23 1.22
CA THR A 180 1.91 -5.39 -0.02
C THR A 180 0.75 -6.37 0.14
N PHE A 181 0.98 -7.51 0.79
CA PHE A 181 -0.06 -8.51 1.07
C PHE A 181 -1.16 -7.94 1.98
N GLU A 182 -0.78 -7.13 2.94
CA GLU A 182 -1.70 -6.50 3.88
C GLU A 182 -2.64 -5.53 3.18
N ALA A 183 -2.08 -4.64 2.37
CA ALA A 183 -2.83 -3.66 1.58
C ALA A 183 -3.70 -4.28 0.48
N THR A 184 -3.28 -5.42 -0.09
CA THR A 184 -3.96 -6.02 -1.25
C THR A 184 -4.91 -7.17 -0.91
N VAL A 185 -4.67 -7.91 0.18
CA VAL A 185 -5.42 -9.15 0.52
C VAL A 185 -5.88 -9.17 1.98
N HIS A 186 -5.00 -8.91 2.96
CA HIS A 186 -5.34 -9.06 4.38
C HIS A 186 -6.47 -8.13 4.82
N THR A 187 -6.45 -6.89 4.36
CA THR A 187 -7.47 -5.86 4.66
C THR A 187 -8.77 -6.03 3.90
N GLN A 188 -8.80 -6.89 2.87
CA GLN A 188 -10.00 -7.13 2.08
C GLN A 188 -11.02 -7.96 2.87
N GLU A 189 -12.30 -7.61 2.76
CA GLU A 189 -13.40 -8.38 3.37
C GLU A 189 -13.77 -9.59 2.50
N ILE A 190 -12.82 -10.50 2.33
CA ILE A 190 -12.99 -11.83 1.71
C ILE A 190 -12.82 -12.92 2.78
N SER A 191 -13.27 -14.15 2.52
CA SER A 191 -13.25 -15.19 3.55
C SER A 191 -11.80 -15.54 3.96
N PRO A 192 -11.57 -15.94 5.22
CA PRO A 192 -10.24 -16.38 5.65
C PRO A 192 -9.63 -17.50 4.79
N VAL A 193 -10.43 -18.48 4.33
CA VAL A 193 -9.99 -19.50 3.33
C VAL A 193 -9.52 -18.86 2.03
N GLN A 194 -10.22 -17.83 1.54
CA GLN A 194 -9.83 -17.13 0.32
C GLN A 194 -8.51 -16.40 0.52
N LYS A 195 -8.34 -15.67 1.63
CA LYS A 195 -7.07 -15.02 1.98
C LYS A 195 -5.93 -16.04 2.08
N LEU A 196 -6.18 -17.19 2.71
CA LEU A 196 -5.20 -18.27 2.84
C LEU A 196 -4.79 -18.85 1.48
N ASN A 197 -5.74 -19.03 0.55
CA ASN A 197 -5.42 -19.48 -0.79
C ASN A 197 -4.59 -18.47 -1.58
N TYR A 198 -4.90 -17.17 -1.48
CA TYR A 198 -4.09 -16.11 -2.09
C TYR A 198 -2.67 -16.09 -1.50
N LEU A 199 -2.56 -16.22 -0.17
CA LEU A 199 -1.30 -16.30 0.54
C LEU A 199 -0.46 -17.48 0.02
N MET A 200 -0.95 -18.71 0.12
CA MET A 200 -0.22 -19.90 -0.28
C MET A 200 0.24 -19.88 -1.75
N ARG A 201 -0.54 -19.29 -2.67
CA ARG A 201 -0.15 -19.16 -4.09
C ARG A 201 1.00 -18.18 -4.33
N LYS A 202 1.24 -17.28 -3.39
CA LYS A 202 2.32 -16.28 -3.47
C LYS A 202 3.53 -16.69 -2.65
N LEU A 203 3.43 -17.74 -1.84
CA LEU A 203 4.58 -18.34 -1.19
C LEU A 203 5.26 -19.35 -2.11
N THR A 204 6.57 -19.42 -2.01
CA THR A 204 7.46 -20.34 -2.72
C THR A 204 8.59 -20.76 -1.77
N GLY A 205 9.34 -21.80 -2.11
CA GLY A 205 10.50 -22.23 -1.33
C GLY A 205 10.19 -22.45 0.15
N GLU A 206 11.07 -21.95 1.02
CA GLU A 206 10.98 -22.14 2.47
C GLU A 206 9.70 -21.53 3.07
N ALA A 207 9.22 -20.41 2.53
CA ALA A 207 7.99 -19.80 3.01
C ALA A 207 6.74 -20.66 2.72
N PHE A 208 6.72 -21.38 1.60
CA PHE A 208 5.64 -22.32 1.29
C PHE A 208 5.73 -23.56 2.18
N GLU A 209 6.93 -24.11 2.35
CA GLU A 209 7.20 -25.25 3.23
C GLU A 209 6.87 -24.95 4.71
N ALA A 210 6.98 -23.70 5.14
CA ALA A 210 6.59 -23.27 6.48
C ALA A 210 5.10 -23.50 6.78
N LEU A 211 4.26 -23.55 5.74
CA LEU A 211 2.83 -23.83 5.86
C LEU A 211 2.48 -25.27 5.47
N ASP A 212 3.47 -26.15 5.33
CA ASP A 212 3.22 -27.56 5.04
C ASP A 212 2.41 -28.20 6.19
N GLY A 213 1.38 -28.95 5.84
CA GLY A 213 0.42 -29.51 6.80
C GLY A 213 -0.72 -28.57 7.23
N ILE A 214 -0.72 -27.29 6.86
CA ILE A 214 -1.88 -26.41 7.07
C ILE A 214 -2.99 -26.73 6.06
N THR A 215 -4.15 -27.14 6.54
CA THR A 215 -5.33 -27.33 5.68
C THR A 215 -5.97 -25.99 5.34
N LYS A 216 -6.46 -25.86 4.11
CA LYS A 216 -7.11 -24.63 3.61
C LYS A 216 -8.52 -24.47 4.22
N SER A 217 -8.58 -24.08 5.48
CA SER A 217 -9.82 -23.83 6.24
C SER A 217 -9.87 -22.39 6.76
N ASN A 218 -11.05 -21.93 7.20
CA ASN A 218 -11.20 -20.55 7.67
C ASN A 218 -10.44 -20.35 8.99
N ASP A 219 -10.46 -21.38 9.83
CA ASP A 219 -9.83 -21.39 11.15
C ASP A 219 -8.29 -21.31 11.06
N ASN A 220 -7.73 -21.75 9.94
CA ASN A 220 -6.28 -21.84 9.76
C ASN A 220 -5.64 -20.60 9.14
N TYR A 221 -6.41 -19.60 8.72
CA TYR A 221 -5.82 -18.41 8.11
C TYR A 221 -4.97 -17.61 9.09
N GLU A 222 -5.51 -17.31 10.27
CA GLU A 222 -4.79 -16.56 11.31
C GLU A 222 -3.56 -17.35 11.77
N ILE A 223 -3.68 -18.68 11.90
CA ILE A 223 -2.57 -19.58 12.23
C ILE A 223 -1.46 -19.50 11.16
N ALA A 224 -1.81 -19.52 9.87
CA ALA A 224 -0.84 -19.40 8.80
C ALA A 224 -0.14 -18.03 8.78
N VAL A 225 -0.87 -16.95 9.05
CA VAL A 225 -0.28 -15.61 9.18
C VAL A 225 0.67 -15.53 10.36
N GLU A 226 0.29 -16.10 11.50
CA GLU A 226 1.11 -16.16 12.71
C GLU A 226 2.40 -16.93 12.45
N ILE A 227 2.34 -18.14 11.87
CA ILE A 227 3.51 -18.94 11.52
C ILE A 227 4.48 -18.16 10.63
N LEU A 228 3.97 -17.46 9.60
CA LEU A 228 4.84 -16.67 8.73
C LEU A 228 5.48 -15.48 9.45
N LYS A 229 4.72 -14.75 10.28
CA LYS A 229 5.25 -13.65 11.09
C LYS A 229 6.27 -14.15 12.11
N GLU A 230 6.02 -15.28 12.74
CA GLU A 230 6.94 -15.91 13.67
C GLU A 230 8.20 -16.43 12.97
N ARG A 231 8.11 -16.99 11.77
CA ARG A 231 9.29 -17.56 11.12
C ARG A 231 10.12 -16.52 10.36
N PHE A 232 9.47 -15.54 9.73
CA PHE A 232 10.11 -14.61 8.79
C PHE A 232 9.99 -13.14 9.20
N GLY A 233 9.01 -12.80 10.04
CA GLY A 233 8.79 -11.44 10.54
C GLY A 233 9.54 -11.09 11.82
N GLN A 234 10.44 -11.96 12.29
CA GLN A 234 11.24 -11.66 13.48
C GLN A 234 12.23 -10.53 13.20
N VAL A 235 12.02 -9.41 13.88
CA VAL A 235 12.88 -8.21 13.81
C VAL A 235 14.35 -8.57 14.03
N GLU A 236 14.65 -9.49 14.95
CA GLU A 236 16.02 -9.94 15.21
C GLU A 236 16.66 -10.71 14.05
N GLN A 237 15.91 -11.58 13.36
CA GLN A 237 16.43 -12.32 12.22
C GLN A 237 16.69 -11.38 11.03
N ILE A 238 15.76 -10.45 10.77
CA ILE A 238 15.93 -9.42 9.74
C ILE A 238 17.17 -8.57 10.07
N ARG A 239 17.34 -8.18 11.33
CA ARG A 239 18.52 -7.43 11.78
C ARG A 239 19.82 -8.22 11.56
N GLN A 240 19.85 -9.49 11.92
CA GLN A 240 21.02 -10.35 11.70
C GLN A 240 21.35 -10.51 10.21
N ALA A 241 20.33 -10.68 9.37
CA ALA A 241 20.49 -10.74 7.91
C ALA A 241 21.05 -9.43 7.34
N LEU A 242 20.62 -8.27 7.86
CA LEU A 242 21.17 -6.96 7.47
C LEU A 242 22.64 -6.81 7.86
N TYR A 243 23.03 -7.21 9.07
CA TYR A 243 24.43 -7.20 9.47
C TYR A 243 25.28 -8.19 8.66
N ALA A 244 24.75 -9.38 8.34
CA ALA A 244 25.42 -10.33 7.45
C ALA A 244 25.61 -9.74 6.04
N GLN A 245 24.57 -9.09 5.49
CA GLN A 245 24.66 -8.40 4.22
C GLN A 245 25.70 -7.28 4.26
N LEU A 246 25.79 -6.51 5.36
CA LEU A 246 26.81 -5.49 5.55
C LEU A 246 28.23 -6.09 5.54
N ASN A 247 28.40 -7.25 6.18
CA ASN A 247 29.67 -7.98 6.22
C ASN A 247 30.09 -8.49 4.84
N ASP A 248 29.14 -8.94 4.03
CA ASP A 248 29.37 -9.51 2.70
C ASP A 248 29.62 -8.46 1.61
N ILE A 249 29.36 -7.17 1.88
CA ILE A 249 29.72 -6.11 0.94
C ILE A 249 31.24 -6.14 0.70
N PRO A 250 31.70 -6.21 -0.56
CA PRO A 250 33.11 -6.26 -0.88
C PRO A 250 33.80 -4.94 -0.52
N LYS A 251 35.06 -5.04 -0.09
CA LYS A 251 35.92 -3.86 0.09
C LYS A 251 36.12 -3.19 -1.27
N ALA A 252 35.90 -1.89 -1.34
CA ALA A 252 36.12 -1.11 -2.54
C ALA A 252 37.62 -1.06 -2.88
N THR A 253 37.91 -1.03 -4.19
CA THR A 253 39.26 -0.72 -4.68
C THR A 253 39.43 0.80 -4.78
N GLU A 254 40.63 1.27 -5.11
CA GLU A 254 40.91 2.70 -5.36
C GLU A 254 40.14 3.28 -6.56
N LYS A 255 39.39 2.46 -7.31
CA LYS A 255 38.54 2.93 -8.41
C LYS A 255 37.29 3.60 -7.85
N THR A 256 37.03 4.82 -8.29
CA THR A 256 35.85 5.62 -7.92
C THR A 256 34.52 4.85 -8.09
N GLU A 257 34.38 4.06 -9.16
CA GLU A 257 33.16 3.27 -9.40
C GLU A 257 32.95 2.16 -8.35
N ASP A 258 34.03 1.53 -7.87
CA ASP A 258 33.95 0.51 -6.83
C ASP A 258 33.59 1.15 -5.48
N VAL A 259 34.17 2.31 -5.17
CA VAL A 259 33.83 3.12 -3.97
C VAL A 259 32.35 3.48 -3.97
N ARG A 260 31.83 4.02 -5.09
CA ARG A 260 30.40 4.36 -5.23
C ARG A 260 29.49 3.15 -5.06
N ARG A 261 29.87 1.99 -5.63
CA ARG A 261 29.08 0.75 -5.52
C ARG A 261 29.03 0.23 -4.09
N THR A 262 30.17 0.18 -3.41
CA THR A 262 30.28 -0.25 -2.00
C THR A 262 29.50 0.70 -1.10
N LEU A 263 29.63 2.02 -1.32
CA LEU A 263 28.89 3.04 -0.58
C LEU A 263 27.37 2.88 -0.75
N ALA A 264 26.88 2.73 -1.99
CA ALA A 264 25.46 2.54 -2.26
C ALA A 264 24.90 1.29 -1.55
N GLY A 265 25.68 0.20 -1.50
CA GLY A 265 25.35 -1.00 -0.73
C GLY A 265 25.23 -0.73 0.77
N MET A 266 26.23 -0.06 1.35
CA MET A 266 26.26 0.28 2.77
C MET A 266 25.11 1.23 3.15
N ASP A 267 24.81 2.20 2.30
CA ASP A 267 23.71 3.13 2.49
C ASP A 267 22.35 2.44 2.49
N ARG A 268 22.14 1.48 1.58
CA ARG A 268 20.91 0.69 1.54
C ARG A 268 20.69 -0.06 2.86
N VAL A 269 21.72 -0.77 3.33
CA VAL A 269 21.64 -1.56 4.57
C VAL A 269 21.47 -0.67 5.80
N THR A 270 22.24 0.41 5.90
CA THR A 270 22.17 1.33 7.05
C THR A 270 20.85 2.08 7.12
N ARG A 271 20.22 2.43 5.98
CA ARG A 271 18.85 2.98 5.97
C ARG A 271 17.83 1.99 6.53
N GLN A 272 17.94 0.71 6.18
CA GLN A 272 17.06 -0.34 6.70
C GLN A 272 17.26 -0.56 8.20
N LEU A 273 18.51 -0.62 8.67
CA LEU A 273 18.84 -0.67 10.11
C LEU A 273 18.27 0.54 10.86
N LYS A 274 18.43 1.77 10.33
CA LYS A 274 17.86 2.99 10.93
C LYS A 274 16.34 2.94 11.04
N ALA A 275 15.65 2.44 10.02
CA ALA A 275 14.20 2.28 10.04
C ALA A 275 13.75 1.28 11.13
N MET A 276 14.59 0.31 11.49
CA MET A 276 14.36 -0.62 12.60
C MET A 276 14.75 -0.04 13.97
N GLY A 277 15.13 1.23 14.05
CA GLY A 277 15.51 1.91 15.28
C GLY A 277 16.94 1.64 15.74
N GLU A 278 17.80 1.05 14.89
CA GLU A 278 19.19 0.79 15.27
C GLU A 278 20.02 2.06 15.42
N ASN A 279 20.93 2.03 16.39
CA ASN A 279 21.84 3.13 16.63
C ASN A 279 23.03 3.03 15.66
N LEU A 280 22.93 3.71 14.53
CA LEU A 280 24.00 3.74 13.52
C LEU A 280 25.29 4.44 13.98
N ASN A 281 25.29 5.13 15.12
CA ASN A 281 26.45 5.85 15.63
C ASN A 281 27.34 4.99 16.55
N GLN A 282 27.16 3.67 16.54
CA GLN A 282 28.06 2.74 17.25
C GLN A 282 29.45 2.74 16.60
N GLU A 283 30.50 2.83 17.43
CA GLU A 283 31.88 2.90 16.98
C GLU A 283 32.31 1.65 16.20
N SER A 284 31.83 0.48 16.60
CA SER A 284 32.05 -0.80 15.90
C SER A 284 31.49 -0.79 14.47
N LEU A 285 30.27 -0.30 14.31
CA LEU A 285 29.61 -0.20 13.00
C LEU A 285 30.37 0.77 12.10
N ILE A 286 30.73 1.95 12.61
CA ILE A 286 31.47 2.93 11.81
C ILE A 286 32.85 2.39 11.42
N THR A 287 33.55 1.72 12.34
CA THR A 287 34.85 1.09 12.04
C THR A 287 34.72 0.07 10.92
N GLN A 288 33.72 -0.81 11.03
CA GLN A 288 33.41 -1.80 9.99
C GLN A 288 33.10 -1.15 8.63
N LEU A 289 32.36 -0.04 8.62
CA LEU A 289 32.07 0.69 7.38
C LEU A 289 33.35 1.29 6.78
N MET A 290 34.22 1.87 7.60
CA MET A 290 35.50 2.44 7.15
C MET A 290 36.45 1.36 6.60
N GLU A 291 36.47 0.16 7.18
CA GLU A 291 37.29 -0.96 6.71
C GLU A 291 36.93 -1.43 5.28
N LYS A 292 35.69 -1.19 4.85
CA LYS A 292 35.22 -1.47 3.48
C LYS A 292 35.66 -0.42 2.46
N MET A 293 36.22 0.70 2.89
CA MET A 293 36.68 1.77 2.03
C MET A 293 38.20 1.69 1.77
N PRO A 294 38.68 2.27 0.65
CA PRO A 294 40.09 2.50 0.40
C PRO A 294 40.73 3.48 1.40
N ASP A 295 42.03 3.35 1.62
CA ASP A 295 42.74 4.14 2.64
C ASP A 295 42.75 5.63 2.32
N ASP A 296 42.80 6.02 1.04
CA ASP A 296 42.72 7.40 0.56
C ASP A 296 41.37 8.05 0.91
N VAL A 297 40.27 7.31 0.72
CA VAL A 297 38.92 7.75 1.10
C VAL A 297 38.81 7.87 2.63
N VAL A 298 39.33 6.90 3.37
CA VAL A 298 39.35 6.92 4.85
C VAL A 298 40.16 8.09 5.39
N LEU A 299 41.30 8.40 4.76
CA LEU A 299 42.16 9.53 5.09
C LEU A 299 41.45 10.86 4.85
N GLU A 300 40.78 11.02 3.70
CA GLU A 300 40.06 12.24 3.35
C GLU A 300 38.89 12.48 4.30
N VAL A 301 38.09 11.44 4.55
CA VAL A 301 37.03 11.45 5.56
C VAL A 301 37.60 11.81 6.94
N GLY A 302 38.74 11.23 7.32
CA GLY A 302 39.43 11.50 8.59
C GLY A 302 39.82 12.97 8.80
N LYS A 303 40.14 13.72 7.74
CA LYS A 303 40.44 15.17 7.82
C LYS A 303 39.21 15.99 8.21
N SER A 304 38.02 15.53 7.87
CA SER A 304 36.75 16.19 8.17
C SER A 304 36.25 15.95 9.60
N LYS A 305 36.96 15.14 10.41
CA LYS A 305 36.60 14.85 11.80
C LYS A 305 37.16 15.91 12.78
N PRO A 306 36.32 16.53 13.64
CA PRO A 306 36.80 17.36 14.75
C PRO A 306 37.60 16.51 15.75
N ARG A 307 38.75 17.04 16.21
CA ARG A 307 39.78 16.37 17.05
C ARG A 307 39.30 15.63 18.31
N LYS A 308 38.04 15.79 18.75
CA LYS A 308 37.45 15.18 19.96
C LYS A 308 35.99 14.72 19.80
N ALA A 309 35.42 14.72 18.60
CA ALA A 309 34.03 14.29 18.41
C ALA A 309 33.96 12.78 18.08
N PRO A 310 32.96 12.03 18.61
CA PRO A 310 32.69 10.68 18.14
C PRO A 310 32.31 10.73 16.64
N TRP A 311 32.58 9.64 15.92
CA TRP A 311 32.13 9.53 14.55
C TRP A 311 30.60 9.44 14.49
N GLN A 312 30.02 10.02 13.45
CA GLN A 312 28.58 9.97 13.18
C GLN A 312 28.36 9.54 11.75
N MET A 313 27.35 8.70 11.51
CA MET A 313 27.04 8.17 10.18
C MET A 313 26.76 9.28 9.16
N ASP A 314 26.08 10.36 9.59
CA ASP A 314 25.74 11.47 8.70
C ASP A 314 26.99 12.25 8.25
N ARG A 315 28.06 12.27 9.06
CA ARG A 315 29.35 12.87 8.67
C ARG A 315 30.13 12.00 7.70
N LEU A 316 30.08 10.68 7.89
CA LEU A 316 30.66 9.73 6.95
C LEU A 316 29.99 9.91 5.57
N ARG A 317 28.66 10.01 5.53
CA ARG A 317 27.93 10.28 4.27
C ARG A 317 28.32 11.61 3.64
N ALA A 318 28.30 12.71 4.41
CA ALA A 318 28.65 14.03 3.88
C ALA A 318 30.08 14.09 3.32
N ALA A 319 31.05 13.50 4.02
CA ALA A 319 32.43 13.46 3.55
C ALA A 319 32.65 12.59 2.30
N LEU A 320 31.69 11.73 1.97
CA LEU A 320 31.73 10.86 0.79
C LEU A 320 30.94 11.43 -0.40
N GLU A 321 30.04 12.40 -0.19
CA GLU A 321 29.39 13.15 -1.27
C GLU A 321 30.33 14.15 -1.95
N ASP A 322 31.39 14.57 -1.25
CA ASP A 322 32.40 15.53 -1.73
C ASP A 322 33.56 14.89 -2.53
N ILE A 323 33.57 13.57 -2.70
CA ILE A 323 34.63 12.78 -3.40
C ILE A 323 34.16 12.31 -4.78
#